data_AF-A0A928HMK7-F1
#
_entry.id   AF-A0A928HMK7-F1
#
_cell.length_a   1.000
_cell.length_b   1.000
_cell.length_c   1.000
_cell.angle_alpha   90.00
_cell.angle_beta   90.00
_cell.angle_gamma   90.00
#
_symmetry.space_group_name_H-M   'P 1'
#
loop_
_entity.id
_entity.type
_entity.pdbx_description
1 polymer ?
#
loop_
_entity_poly.entity_id
_entity_poly.type
_entity_poly.pdbx_seq_one_letter_code
_entity_poly.pdbx_strand_id
1 'polypeptide(L)'
;MNKVKVIDYQATLQEFFKEVLKFLDNRASCAKDEFEYQKICKAREDVKQIAANPKKYADYNARVADGVEPQAEPFMPNPRDNSTYLILRKVLHHMGNLDNEYEWYRKEAQDILLKARRAIAYKNSKNLFKDIQFMFKSAEKFAVKKQLGR
;
A
#
# COMPACT_ATOMS: atom_id res chain seq x y z
N MET A 1 5.30 -34.15 6.57
CA MET A 1 6.01 -33.00 7.18
C MET A 1 5.31 -31.71 6.77
N ASN A 2 4.79 -30.93 7.73
CA ASN A 2 4.16 -29.64 7.45
C ASN A 2 5.24 -28.60 7.10
N LYS A 3 5.18 -28.04 5.89
CA LYS A 3 6.06 -26.96 5.44
C LYS A 3 5.75 -25.69 6.24
N VAL A 4 6.75 -25.10 6.89
CA VAL A 4 6.61 -23.80 7.56
C VAL A 4 6.50 -22.70 6.49
N LYS A 5 5.40 -21.95 6.52
CA LYS A 5 5.19 -20.78 5.66
C LYS A 5 5.55 -19.53 6.46
N VAL A 6 6.46 -18.72 5.94
CA VAL A 6 6.86 -17.44 6.54
C VAL A 6 6.37 -16.30 5.65
N ILE A 7 6.00 -15.18 6.27
CA ILE A 7 5.58 -13.98 5.54
C ILE A 7 6.79 -13.38 4.82
N ASP A 8 6.61 -13.11 3.54
CA ASP A 8 7.55 -12.33 2.74
C ASP A 8 7.10 -10.87 2.74
N TYR A 9 7.70 -10.07 3.62
CA TYR A 9 7.32 -8.66 3.79
C TYR A 9 7.70 -7.78 2.60
N GLN A 10 8.77 -8.12 1.88
CA GLN A 10 9.16 -7.39 0.67
C GLN A 10 8.17 -7.66 -0.47
N ALA A 11 7.80 -8.92 -0.69
CA ALA A 11 6.74 -9.25 -1.65
C ALA A 11 5.37 -8.68 -1.21
N THR A 12 5.09 -8.65 0.09
CA THR A 12 3.86 -8.04 0.62
C THR A 12 3.83 -6.53 0.40
N LEU A 13 4.96 -5.83 0.52
CA LEU A 13 5.08 -4.40 0.20
C LEU A 13 4.81 -4.13 -1.29
N GLN A 14 5.34 -4.98 -2.17
CA GLN A 14 5.05 -4.90 -3.61
C GLN A 14 3.57 -5.13 -3.92
N GLU A 15 2.94 -6.13 -3.30
CA GLU A 15 1.49 -6.36 -3.44
C GLU A 15 0.65 -5.20 -2.86
N PHE A 16 1.15 -4.52 -1.82
CA PHE A 16 0.51 -3.31 -1.32
C PHE A 16 0.51 -2.20 -2.38
N PHE A 17 1.66 -1.89 -2.99
CA PHE A 17 1.74 -0.87 -4.03
C PHE A 17 0.88 -1.22 -5.26
N LYS A 18 0.86 -2.48 -5.70
CA LYS A 18 -0.04 -2.92 -6.78
C LYS A 18 -1.50 -2.60 -6.51
N GLU A 19 -1.94 -2.73 -5.27
CA GLU A 19 -3.34 -2.47 -4.91
C GLU A 19 -3.65 -0.99 -4.71
N VAL A 20 -2.66 -0.20 -4.32
CA VAL A 20 -2.75 1.27 -4.40
C VAL A 20 -2.89 1.70 -5.86
N LEU A 21 -2.10 1.14 -6.77
CA LEU A 21 -2.22 1.41 -8.21
C LEU A 21 -3.59 1.01 -8.75
N LYS A 22 -4.09 -0.18 -8.39
CA LYS A 22 -5.44 -0.62 -8.75
C LYS A 22 -6.53 0.33 -8.24
N PHE A 23 -6.36 0.87 -7.03
CA PHE A 23 -7.28 1.88 -6.50
C PHE A 23 -7.26 3.15 -7.36
N LEU A 24 -6.07 3.64 -7.71
CA LEU A 24 -5.91 4.81 -8.57
C LEU A 24 -6.43 4.56 -10.01
N ASP A 25 -6.26 3.36 -10.56
CA ASP A 25 -6.82 2.98 -11.86
C ASP A 25 -8.36 3.08 -11.85
N ASN A 26 -9.00 2.57 -10.80
CA ASN A 26 -10.45 2.70 -10.61
C ASN A 26 -10.88 4.17 -10.41
N ARG A 27 -10.04 4.99 -9.76
CA ARG A 27 -10.30 6.43 -9.61
C ARG A 27 -10.23 7.14 -10.96
N ALA A 28 -9.23 6.82 -11.78
CA ALA A 28 -9.01 7.40 -13.10
C ALA A 28 -10.19 7.12 -14.03
N SER A 29 -10.77 5.91 -13.99
CA SER A 29 -11.95 5.56 -14.79
C SER A 29 -13.22 6.34 -14.42
N CYS A 30 -13.22 7.01 -13.27
CA CYS A 30 -14.34 7.80 -12.76
C CYS A 30 -13.97 9.27 -12.56
N ALA A 31 -12.89 9.76 -13.18
CA ALA A 31 -12.51 11.16 -13.12
C ALA A 31 -13.60 12.05 -13.73
N LYS A 32 -13.88 13.20 -13.10
CA LYS A 32 -14.95 14.11 -13.52
C LYS A 32 -14.55 14.98 -14.70
N ASP A 33 -13.27 15.27 -14.80
CA ASP A 33 -12.67 16.11 -15.83
C ASP A 33 -11.22 15.70 -16.09
N GLU A 34 -10.65 16.27 -17.15
CA GLU A 34 -9.27 16.03 -17.58
C GLU A 34 -8.26 16.42 -16.50
N PHE A 35 -8.53 17.48 -15.73
CA PHE A 35 -7.61 17.95 -14.71
C PHE A 35 -7.49 16.98 -13.54
N GLU A 36 -8.61 16.43 -13.08
CA GLU A 36 -8.64 15.34 -12.09
C GLU A 36 -7.93 14.09 -12.63
N TYR A 37 -8.19 13.71 -13.88
CA TYR A 37 -7.55 12.56 -14.51
C TYR A 37 -6.02 12.69 -14.54
N GLN A 38 -5.49 13.86 -14.92
CA GLN A 38 -4.04 14.12 -14.96
C GLN A 38 -3.41 14.05 -13.57
N LYS A 39 -4.07 14.60 -12.54
CA LYS A 39 -3.62 14.47 -11.15
C LYS A 39 -3.55 13.01 -10.69
N ILE A 40 -4.54 12.19 -11.07
CA ILE A 40 -4.54 10.75 -10.78
C ILE A 40 -3.40 10.05 -11.52
N CYS A 41 -3.17 10.38 -12.79
CA CYS A 41 -2.06 9.82 -13.56
C CYS A 41 -0.70 10.15 -12.96
N LYS A 42 -0.47 11.40 -12.53
CA LYS A 42 0.76 11.78 -11.82
C LYS A 42 0.95 10.97 -10.54
N ALA A 43 -0.08 10.82 -9.71
CA ALA A 43 0.00 10.00 -8.50
C ALA A 43 0.29 8.51 -8.79
N ARG A 44 -0.22 7.97 -9.92
CA ARG A 44 0.11 6.60 -10.36
C ARG A 44 1.59 6.47 -10.68
N GLU A 45 2.16 7.42 -11.41
CA GLU A 45 3.59 7.41 -11.72
C GLU A 45 4.45 7.56 -10.48
N ASP A 46 4.08 8.43 -9.54
CA ASP A 46 4.79 8.57 -8.25
C ASP A 46 4.80 7.24 -7.48
N VAL A 47 3.63 6.59 -7.36
CA VAL A 47 3.52 5.29 -6.70
C VAL A 47 4.34 4.22 -7.42
N LYS A 48 4.37 4.20 -8.75
CA LYS A 48 5.21 3.26 -9.52
C LYS A 48 6.70 3.49 -9.26
N GLN A 49 7.15 4.74 -9.24
CA GLN A 49 8.54 5.08 -9.00
C GLN A 49 8.97 4.72 -7.58
N ILE A 50 8.11 4.97 -6.59
CA ILE A 50 8.32 4.51 -5.21
C ILE A 50 8.40 2.98 -5.15
N ALA A 51 7.44 2.29 -5.77
CA ALA A 51 7.39 0.82 -5.76
C ALA A 51 8.62 0.17 -6.42
N ALA A 52 9.20 0.83 -7.43
CA ALA A 52 10.41 0.38 -8.11
C ALA A 52 11.66 0.48 -7.23
N ASN A 53 11.71 1.43 -6.28
CA ASN A 53 12.81 1.53 -5.31
C ASN A 53 12.31 1.96 -3.91
N PRO A 54 11.64 1.06 -3.17
CA PRO A 54 11.04 1.41 -1.89
C PRO A 54 12.09 1.79 -0.84
N LYS A 55 13.31 1.25 -0.94
CA LYS A 55 14.39 1.55 0.01
C LYS A 55 14.87 2.99 -0.11
N LYS A 56 15.13 3.48 -1.34
CA LYS A 56 15.48 4.89 -1.58
C LYS A 56 14.36 5.80 -1.11
N TYR A 57 13.14 5.48 -1.53
CA TYR A 57 11.99 6.32 -1.26
C TYR A 57 11.34 6.08 0.10
N ALA A 58 11.98 5.35 1.01
CA ALA A 58 11.60 5.35 2.43
C ALA A 58 11.98 6.67 3.09
N ASP A 59 13.07 7.29 2.62
CA ASP A 59 13.47 8.63 3.03
C ASP A 59 12.54 9.69 2.42
N TYR A 60 11.96 10.53 3.29
CA TYR A 60 11.12 11.64 2.88
C TYR A 60 11.86 12.67 2.03
N ASN A 61 13.10 13.01 2.41
CA ASN A 61 13.89 14.00 1.69
C ASN A 61 14.20 13.53 0.26
N ALA A 62 14.44 12.24 0.08
CA ALA A 62 14.64 11.64 -1.24
C ALA A 62 13.36 11.75 -2.10
N ARG A 63 12.17 11.54 -1.50
CA ARG A 63 10.89 11.70 -2.24
C ARG A 63 10.65 13.14 -2.65
N VAL A 64 10.91 14.10 -1.76
CA VAL A 64 10.75 15.54 -2.04
C VAL A 64 11.74 16.01 -3.10
N ALA A 65 13.02 15.64 -2.97
CA ALA A 65 14.06 16.04 -3.92
C ALA A 65 13.78 15.54 -5.34
N ASP A 66 13.25 14.33 -5.47
CA ASP A 66 12.90 13.73 -6.76
C ASP A 66 11.49 14.11 -7.26
N GLY A 67 10.70 14.86 -6.48
CA GLY A 67 9.34 15.26 -6.87
C GLY A 67 8.34 14.10 -6.97
N VAL A 68 8.51 13.07 -6.13
CA VAL A 68 7.71 11.84 -6.10
C VAL A 68 6.92 11.68 -4.79
N GLU A 69 6.58 12.78 -4.12
CA GLU A 69 5.71 12.74 -2.94
C GLU A 69 4.24 12.82 -3.38
N PRO A 70 3.46 11.72 -3.27
CA PRO A 70 2.08 11.70 -3.75
C PRO A 70 1.23 12.71 -2.97
N GLN A 71 0.43 13.49 -3.69
CA GLN A 71 -0.54 14.42 -3.08
C GLN A 71 -1.80 13.70 -2.63
N ALA A 72 -2.59 14.31 -1.75
CA ALA A 72 -3.77 13.67 -1.17
C ALA A 72 -4.93 13.57 -2.16
N GLU A 73 -5.21 14.63 -2.93
CA GLU A 73 -6.42 14.75 -3.74
C GLU A 73 -6.65 13.58 -4.73
N PRO A 74 -5.62 13.06 -5.43
CA PRO A 74 -5.77 11.90 -6.33
C PRO A 74 -6.35 10.64 -5.68
N PHE A 75 -6.17 10.49 -4.37
CA PHE A 75 -6.61 9.31 -3.62
C PHE A 75 -7.99 9.49 -2.98
N MET A 76 -8.60 10.67 -3.13
CA MET A 76 -9.85 11.05 -2.47
C MET A 76 -11.03 10.89 -3.43
N PRO A 77 -11.84 9.82 -3.34
CA PRO A 77 -13.04 9.66 -4.17
C PRO A 77 -14.12 10.69 -3.84
N ASN A 78 -14.10 11.19 -2.61
CA ASN A 78 -14.85 12.37 -2.19
C ASN A 78 -13.91 13.27 -1.36
N PRO A 79 -14.10 14.60 -1.35
CA PRO A 79 -13.21 15.53 -0.64
C PRO A 79 -13.11 15.34 0.88
N ARG A 80 -13.95 14.48 1.48
CA ARG A 80 -13.96 14.21 2.93
C ARG A 80 -13.29 12.87 3.29
N ASP A 81 -12.98 12.02 2.30
CA ASP A 81 -12.34 10.72 2.51
C ASP A 81 -10.92 10.71 1.98
N ASN A 82 -9.96 11.02 2.86
CA ASN A 82 -8.52 10.89 2.60
C ASN A 82 -7.92 9.58 3.13
N SER A 83 -8.74 8.60 3.51
CA SER A 83 -8.24 7.43 4.22
C SER A 83 -7.25 6.59 3.40
N THR A 84 -7.44 6.46 2.08
CA THR A 84 -6.48 5.77 1.20
C THR A 84 -5.12 6.47 1.18
N TYR A 85 -5.12 7.81 1.11
CA TYR A 85 -3.88 8.59 1.18
C TYR A 85 -3.17 8.41 2.53
N LEU A 86 -3.91 8.47 3.63
CA LEU A 86 -3.33 8.28 4.97
C LEU A 86 -2.74 6.87 5.15
N ILE A 87 -3.38 5.85 4.58
CA ILE A 87 -2.85 4.48 4.56
C ILE A 87 -1.53 4.43 3.79
N LEU A 88 -1.47 5.00 2.58
CA LEU A 88 -0.24 5.08 1.78
C LEU A 88 0.86 5.80 2.55
N ARG A 89 0.60 7.01 3.03
CA ARG A 89 1.57 7.84 3.77
C ARG A 89 2.13 7.11 4.98
N LYS A 90 1.29 6.38 5.72
CA LYS A 90 1.75 5.58 6.87
C LYS A 90 2.71 4.47 6.44
N VAL A 91 2.42 3.75 5.35
CA VAL A 91 3.35 2.75 4.82
C VAL A 91 4.65 3.39 4.35
N LEU A 92 4.60 4.52 3.62
CA LEU A 92 5.81 5.23 3.18
C LEU A 92 6.71 5.64 4.34
N HIS A 93 6.13 6.06 5.46
CA HIS A 93 6.88 6.45 6.66
C HIS A 93 7.58 5.27 7.34
N HIS A 94 6.95 4.09 7.35
CA HIS A 94 7.47 2.92 8.09
C HIS A 94 8.17 1.88 7.20
N MET A 95 8.08 1.95 5.88
CA MET A 95 8.62 0.88 5.01
C MET A 95 10.15 0.74 5.08
N GLY A 96 10.87 1.81 5.44
CA GLY A 96 12.31 1.74 5.71
C GLY A 96 12.67 0.88 6.94
N ASN A 97 11.69 0.64 7.83
CA ASN A 97 11.88 -0.15 9.04
C ASN A 97 11.53 -1.63 8.89
N LEU A 98 11.12 -2.10 7.71
CA LEU A 98 10.69 -3.50 7.51
C LEU A 98 11.79 -4.54 7.80
N ASP A 99 13.06 -4.13 7.65
CA ASP A 99 14.25 -4.94 7.93
C ASP A 99 15.14 -4.29 9.02
N ASN A 100 14.57 -3.39 9.85
CA ASN A 100 15.30 -2.72 10.92
C ASN A 100 15.88 -3.75 11.91
N GLU A 101 17.08 -3.52 12.44
CA GLU A 101 17.72 -4.44 13.40
C GLU A 101 16.95 -4.53 14.73
N TYR A 102 16.40 -3.40 15.18
CA TYR A 102 15.59 -3.32 16.38
C TYR A 102 14.21 -3.91 16.14
N GLU A 103 13.90 -4.94 16.92
CA GLU A 103 12.69 -5.75 16.73
C GLU A 103 11.39 -4.94 16.82
N TRP A 104 11.35 -3.92 17.68
CA TRP A 104 10.14 -3.13 17.88
C TRP A 104 9.78 -2.31 16.62
N TYR A 105 10.74 -1.60 16.02
CA TYR A 105 10.55 -0.83 14.78
C TYR A 105 10.15 -1.76 13.65
N ARG A 106 10.80 -2.93 13.59
CA ARG A 106 10.53 -3.96 12.58
C ARG A 106 9.11 -4.52 12.69
N LYS A 107 8.68 -4.92 13.89
CA LYS A 107 7.32 -5.43 14.15
C LYS A 107 6.25 -4.39 13.85
N GLU A 108 6.48 -3.14 14.24
CA GLU A 108 5.54 -2.04 13.96
C GLU A 108 5.36 -1.83 12.46
N ALA A 109 6.46 -1.74 11.70
CA ALA A 109 6.41 -1.57 10.24
C ALA A 109 5.69 -2.74 9.55
N GLN A 110 5.96 -3.96 10.00
CA GLN A 110 5.31 -5.18 9.49
C GLN A 110 3.81 -5.19 9.76
N ASP A 111 3.37 -4.85 10.98
CA ASP A 111 1.94 -4.77 11.33
C ASP A 111 1.22 -3.66 10.54
N ILE A 112 1.85 -2.49 10.39
CA ILE A 112 1.33 -1.38 9.58
C ILE A 112 1.12 -1.84 8.14
N LEU A 113 2.10 -2.50 7.55
CA LEU A 113 2.01 -3.00 6.18
C LEU A 113 0.85 -4.00 6.02
N LEU A 114 0.71 -4.96 6.93
CA LEU A 114 -0.36 -5.95 6.89
C LEU A 114 -1.76 -5.31 7.03
N LYS A 115 -1.92 -4.38 7.97
CA LYS A 115 -3.18 -3.64 8.16
C LYS A 115 -3.50 -2.78 6.95
N ALA A 116 -2.51 -2.08 6.39
CA ALA A 116 -2.64 -1.27 5.18
C ALA A 116 -3.07 -2.12 3.98
N ARG A 117 -2.42 -3.26 3.76
CA ARG A 117 -2.74 -4.19 2.67
C ARG A 117 -4.18 -4.68 2.76
N ARG A 118 -4.64 -5.08 3.95
CA ARG A 118 -6.03 -5.47 4.21
C ARG A 118 -7.00 -4.31 3.93
N ALA A 119 -6.68 -3.11 4.39
CA ALA A 119 -7.55 -1.94 4.21
C ALA A 119 -7.73 -1.54 2.73
N ILE A 120 -6.64 -1.51 1.95
CA ILE A 120 -6.75 -1.22 0.51
C ILE A 120 -7.46 -2.36 -0.24
N ALA A 121 -7.20 -3.63 0.11
CA ALA A 121 -7.92 -4.76 -0.47
C ALA A 121 -9.44 -4.67 -0.23
N TYR A 122 -9.84 -4.23 0.97
CA TYR A 122 -11.24 -3.98 1.31
C TYR A 122 -11.86 -2.89 0.43
N LYS A 123 -11.14 -1.78 0.25
CA LYS A 123 -11.57 -0.65 -0.60
C LYS A 123 -11.71 -1.06 -2.07
N ASN A 124 -10.81 -1.90 -2.58
CA ASN A 124 -10.86 -2.42 -3.95
C ASN A 124 -11.87 -3.58 -4.14
N SER A 125 -12.44 -4.13 -3.06
CA SER A 125 -13.36 -5.25 -3.15
C SER A 125 -14.74 -4.81 -3.66
N LYS A 126 -15.17 -5.47 -4.75
CA LYS A 126 -16.53 -5.37 -5.32
C LYS A 126 -17.50 -6.42 -4.76
N ASN A 127 -17.07 -7.24 -3.79
CA ASN A 127 -17.93 -8.28 -3.22
C ASN A 127 -19.04 -7.64 -2.35
N LEU A 128 -20.30 -8.00 -2.60
CA LEU A 128 -21.46 -7.50 -1.86
C LEU A 128 -21.44 -7.87 -0.36
N PHE A 129 -20.80 -8.99 0.00
CA PHE A 129 -20.65 -9.45 1.39
C PHE A 129 -19.26 -9.16 1.95
N LYS A 130 -18.53 -8.18 1.38
CA LYS A 130 -17.15 -7.87 1.81
C LYS A 130 -17.05 -7.53 3.30
N ASP A 131 -18.06 -6.93 3.91
CA ASP A 131 -18.02 -6.57 5.32
C ASP A 131 -17.95 -7.82 6.21
N ILE A 132 -18.84 -8.78 5.97
CA ILE A 132 -18.84 -10.08 6.64
C ILE A 132 -17.53 -10.81 6.35
N GLN A 133 -17.12 -10.86 5.07
CA GLN A 133 -15.91 -11.56 4.68
C GLN A 133 -14.65 -10.98 5.34
N PHE A 134 -14.52 -9.66 5.45
CA PHE A 134 -13.34 -9.03 6.01
C PHE A 134 -13.35 -9.05 7.53
N MET A 135 -14.52 -9.07 8.18
CA MET A 135 -14.64 -9.23 9.64
C MET A 135 -13.88 -10.46 10.14
N PHE A 136 -14.00 -11.59 9.44
CA PHE A 136 -13.36 -12.86 9.83
C PHE A 136 -11.95 -13.09 9.27
N LYS A 137 -11.38 -12.13 8.53
CA LYS A 137 -10.02 -12.27 7.95
C LYS A 137 -9.00 -11.47 8.75
N SER A 138 -8.01 -12.15 9.32
CA SER A 138 -6.83 -11.51 9.92
C SER A 138 -6.01 -10.74 8.86
N ALA A 139 -5.21 -9.77 9.30
CA ALA A 139 -4.34 -9.00 8.42
C ALA A 139 -3.29 -9.89 7.72
N GLU A 140 -2.76 -10.89 8.43
CA GLU A 140 -1.81 -11.87 7.89
C GLU A 140 -2.34 -12.70 6.71
N LYS A 141 -3.68 -12.81 6.56
CA LYS A 141 -4.27 -13.50 5.41
C LYS A 141 -3.98 -12.79 4.08
N PHE A 142 -3.67 -11.50 4.12
CA PHE A 142 -3.35 -10.69 2.96
C PHE A 142 -1.83 -10.62 2.69
N ALA A 143 -1.02 -11.29 3.51
CA ALA A 143 0.41 -11.36 3.33
C ALA A 143 0.80 -12.34 2.22
N VAL A 144 1.86 -12.02 1.48
CA VAL A 144 2.54 -13.00 0.62
C VAL A 144 3.33 -13.94 1.52
N LYS A 145 3.19 -15.25 1.28
CA LYS A 145 3.90 -16.29 2.06
C LYS A 145 4.87 -17.02 1.16
N LYS A 146 6.13 -17.13 1.58
CA LYS A 146 7.13 -17.98 0.92
C LYS A 146 7.28 -19.30 1.66
N GLN A 147 7.57 -20.35 0.90
CA GLN A 147 7.98 -21.64 1.48
C GLN A 147 9.45 -21.53 1.85
N LEU A 148 9.80 -21.86 3.09
CA LEU A 148 11.20 -22.17 3.42
C LEU A 148 11.47 -23.60 2.97
N GLY A 149 12.32 -23.77 1.96
CA GLY A 149 12.91 -25.06 1.60
C GLY A 149 14.01 -25.41 2.60
N ARG A 150 14.12 -26.71 2.92
CA ARG A 150 15.36 -27.25 3.50
C ARG A 150 16.41 -27.35 2.43
#